data_AF-A0A957N0E4-F1
#
_entry.id   AF-A0A957N0E4-F1
#
_cell.length_a   1.000
_cell.length_b   1.000
_cell.length_c   1.000
_cell.angle_alpha   90.00
_cell.angle_beta   90.00
_cell.angle_gamma   90.00
#
_symmetry.space_group_name_H-M   'P 1'
#
loop_
_entity.id
_entity.type
_entity.pdbx_description
1 polymer ?
#
loop_
_entity_poly.entity_id
_entity_poly.type
_entity_poly.pdbx_seq_one_letter_code
_entity_poly.pdbx_strand_id
1 'polypeptide(L)'
;MKRLWTVLTIVVLAGMVLSACAAPAAAPAAAPEAGGEAAAPAGEAVDFVTWYQYDEKNEDPASDERVGNQYLRDTIPVFNEAYAGKWNWVNQPKAWDKMAAELIAAVQAGGDVPDLFEMGSGAVIQY
;
A
#
# COMPACT_ATOMS: atom_id res chain seq x y z
N MET A 1 -31.49 -28.62 -49.48
CA MET A 1 -32.05 -28.44 -48.11
C MET A 1 -30.99 -28.70 -47.03
N LYS A 2 -30.56 -29.94 -46.76
CA LYS A 2 -29.56 -30.23 -45.69
C LYS A 2 -28.20 -29.53 -45.86
N ARG A 3 -27.65 -29.49 -47.08
CA ARG A 3 -26.36 -28.79 -47.36
C ARG A 3 -26.43 -27.27 -47.21
N LEU A 4 -27.57 -26.66 -47.51
CA LEU A 4 -27.79 -25.22 -47.30
C LEU A 4 -27.88 -24.90 -45.80
N TRP A 5 -28.50 -25.80 -45.03
CA TRP A 5 -28.64 -25.64 -43.59
C TRP A 5 -27.30 -25.77 -42.88
N THR A 6 -26.46 -26.74 -43.26
CA THR A 6 -25.10 -26.89 -42.71
C THR A 6 -24.19 -25.69 -43.01
N VAL A 7 -24.29 -25.11 -44.20
CA VAL A 7 -23.52 -23.89 -44.55
C VAL A 7 -24.01 -22.70 -43.73
N LEU A 8 -25.32 -22.55 -43.54
CA LEU A 8 -25.89 -21.48 -42.72
C LEU A 8 -25.44 -21.61 -41.25
N THR A 9 -25.40 -22.83 -40.69
CA THR A 9 -24.94 -23.05 -39.31
C THR A 9 -23.46 -22.71 -39.14
N ILE A 10 -22.61 -23.06 -40.12
CA ILE A 10 -21.18 -22.74 -40.09
C ILE A 10 -20.94 -21.22 -40.19
N VAL A 11 -21.71 -20.51 -41.03
CA VAL A 11 -21.60 -19.06 -41.17
C VAL A 11 -22.07 -18.33 -39.90
N VAL A 12 -23.13 -18.80 -39.25
CA VAL A 12 -23.61 -18.24 -37.98
C VAL A 12 -22.61 -18.50 -36.83
N LEU A 13 -22.04 -19.71 -36.74
CA LEU A 13 -21.01 -20.00 -35.74
C LEU A 13 -19.73 -19.18 -35.98
N ALA A 14 -19.29 -19.03 -37.22
CA ALA A 14 -18.11 -18.22 -37.55
C ALA A 14 -18.34 -16.73 -37.26
N GLY A 15 -19.55 -16.21 -37.48
CA GLY A 15 -19.94 -14.85 -37.14
C GLY A 15 -19.91 -14.56 -35.63
N MET A 16 -20.30 -15.53 -34.79
CA MET A 16 -20.25 -15.38 -33.33
C MET A 16 -18.83 -15.35 -32.77
N VAL A 17 -17.87 -16.06 -33.38
CA VAL A 17 -16.46 -16.07 -32.94
C VAL A 17 -15.73 -14.75 -33.26
N LEU A 18 -16.13 -14.05 -34.33
CA LEU A 18 -15.51 -12.78 -34.75
C LEU A 18 -15.94 -11.56 -33.92
N SER A 19 -17.01 -11.66 -33.13
CA SER A 19 -17.53 -10.54 -32.32
C SER A 19 -16.97 -10.47 -30.89
N ALA A 20 -16.10 -11.40 -30.50
CA ALA A 20 -15.51 -11.47 -29.15
C ALA A 20 -14.12 -10.81 -29.02
N CYS A 21 -13.54 -10.30 -30.11
CA CYS A 21 -12.20 -9.68 -30.13
C CYS A 21 -12.22 -8.18 -30.50
N ALA A 22 -13.30 -7.48 -30.24
CA ALA A 22 -13.29 -6.01 -30.23
C ALA A 22 -12.86 -5.50 -28.85
N ALA A 23 -11.60 -5.75 -28.48
CA ALA A 23 -10.95 -5.02 -27.40
C ALA A 23 -10.76 -3.56 -27.86
N PRO A 24 -11.07 -2.54 -27.03
CA PRO A 24 -10.68 -1.17 -27.33
C PRO A 24 -9.16 -1.15 -27.50
N ALA A 25 -8.70 -0.67 -28.65
CA ALA A 25 -7.29 -0.32 -28.82
C ALA A 25 -6.95 0.73 -27.77
N ALA A 26 -6.24 0.31 -26.71
CA ALA A 26 -5.66 1.22 -25.75
C ALA A 26 -4.77 2.20 -26.53
N ALA A 27 -5.13 3.48 -26.47
CA ALA A 27 -4.26 4.57 -26.90
C ALA A 27 -2.89 4.42 -26.22
N PRO A 28 -1.79 4.86 -26.87
CA PRO A 28 -0.47 4.78 -26.26
C PRO A 28 -0.52 5.44 -24.89
N ALA A 29 -0.09 4.71 -23.86
CA ALA A 29 0.11 5.22 -22.53
C ALA A 29 0.95 6.50 -22.64
N ALA A 30 0.34 7.63 -22.31
CA ALA A 30 1.09 8.79 -21.89
C ALA A 30 1.98 8.30 -20.74
N ALA A 31 3.29 8.56 -20.86
CA ALA A 31 4.21 8.42 -19.74
C ALA A 31 3.60 9.13 -18.52
N PRO A 32 3.83 8.66 -17.29
CA PRO A 32 3.36 9.39 -16.13
C PRO A 32 4.02 10.77 -16.17
N GLU A 33 3.22 11.78 -16.52
CA GLU A 33 3.55 13.17 -16.27
C GLU A 33 3.84 13.26 -14.77
N ALA A 34 4.93 13.93 -14.43
CA ALA A 34 5.19 14.38 -13.08
C ALA A 34 3.99 15.24 -12.67
N GLY A 35 3.03 14.60 -11.99
CA GLY A 35 1.83 15.23 -11.47
C GLY A 35 2.22 16.15 -10.32
N GLY A 36 2.59 17.37 -10.68
CA GLY A 36 2.45 18.52 -9.81
C GLY A 36 0.96 18.69 -9.51
N GLU A 37 0.49 17.97 -8.48
CA GLU A 37 -0.83 18.17 -7.90
C GLU A 37 -0.93 19.65 -7.50
N ALA A 38 -1.83 20.38 -8.18
CA ALA A 38 -2.19 21.73 -7.76
C ALA A 38 -2.60 21.68 -6.29
N ALA A 39 -1.92 22.48 -5.45
CA ALA A 39 -2.15 22.50 -4.02
C ALA A 39 -3.59 22.91 -3.71
N ALA A 40 -4.42 21.91 -3.40
CA ALA A 40 -5.62 22.11 -2.60
C ALA A 40 -5.21 22.80 -1.28
N PRO A 41 -6.09 23.63 -0.67
CA PRO A 41 -5.76 24.31 0.58
C PRO A 41 -5.22 23.27 1.58
N ALA A 42 -4.05 23.55 2.14
CA ALA A 42 -3.41 22.68 3.12
C ALA A 42 -4.36 22.53 4.31
N GLY A 43 -5.07 21.41 4.35
CA GLY A 43 -5.59 20.89 5.62
C GLY A 43 -4.42 20.60 6.54
N GLU A 44 -4.70 20.43 7.83
CA GLU A 44 -3.69 19.88 8.74
C GLU A 44 -3.14 18.58 8.15
N ALA A 45 -1.81 18.41 8.20
CA ALA A 45 -1.17 17.21 7.68
C ALA A 45 -1.77 15.98 8.38
N VAL A 46 -2.05 14.92 7.61
CA VAL A 46 -2.58 13.68 8.17
C VAL A 46 -1.43 12.86 8.72
N ASP A 47 -1.58 12.37 9.94
CA ASP A 47 -0.58 11.49 10.54
C ASP A 47 -0.58 10.14 9.80
N PHE A 48 0.61 9.71 9.39
CA PHE A 48 0.89 8.35 8.95
C PHE A 48 1.59 7.62 10.11
N VAL A 49 0.85 6.80 10.83
CA VAL A 49 1.27 6.18 12.08
C VAL A 49 1.90 4.83 11.81
N THR A 50 3.15 4.66 12.25
CA THR A 50 3.85 3.36 12.16
C THR A 50 4.10 2.75 13.51
N TRP A 51 4.01 1.43 13.61
CA TRP A 51 4.52 0.65 14.74
C TRP A 51 5.74 -0.15 14.30
N TYR A 52 6.92 0.26 14.76
CA TYR A 52 8.19 -0.46 14.61
C TYR A 52 8.75 -0.87 15.97
N GLN A 53 9.65 -1.85 16.01
CA GLN A 53 10.40 -2.16 17.23
C GLN A 53 11.44 -1.08 17.60
N TYR A 54 11.81 -0.27 16.61
CA TYR A 54 12.81 0.78 16.73
C TYR A 54 12.21 2.11 17.24
N ASP A 55 13.01 2.86 17.97
CA ASP A 55 12.69 4.17 18.51
C ASP A 55 13.69 5.22 18.02
N GLU A 56 13.22 6.15 17.18
CA GLU A 56 14.04 7.23 16.63
C GLU A 56 14.62 8.16 17.70
N LYS A 57 14.02 8.18 18.90
CA LYS A 57 14.48 9.00 20.04
C LYS A 57 15.46 8.27 20.93
N ASN A 58 15.67 6.97 20.74
CA ASN A 58 16.64 6.18 21.49
C ASN A 58 18.03 6.27 20.86
N GLU A 59 18.92 7.01 21.53
CA GLU A 59 20.32 7.24 21.14
C GLU A 59 21.33 6.41 21.95
N ASP A 60 20.88 5.42 22.74
CA ASP A 60 21.79 4.58 23.53
C ASP A 60 22.72 3.75 22.62
N PRO A 61 24.05 3.99 22.64
CA PRO A 61 24.98 3.25 21.80
C PRO A 61 25.06 1.75 22.16
N ALA A 62 24.63 1.36 23.36
CA ALA A 62 24.56 -0.02 23.81
C ALA A 62 23.28 -0.74 23.37
N SER A 63 22.31 -0.03 22.77
CA SER A 63 21.08 -0.64 22.28
C SER A 63 21.37 -1.58 21.10
N ASP A 64 20.84 -2.80 21.17
CA ASP A 64 20.88 -3.75 20.06
C ASP A 64 20.08 -3.25 18.83
N GLU A 65 19.14 -2.32 19.05
CA GLU A 65 18.26 -1.71 18.05
C GLU A 65 18.85 -0.48 17.35
N ARG A 66 20.07 -0.05 17.74
CA ARG A 66 20.65 1.26 17.35
C ARG A 66 20.63 1.56 15.85
N VAL A 67 20.75 0.54 14.99
CA VAL A 67 20.77 0.71 13.53
C VAL A 67 19.39 1.12 13.02
N GLY A 68 18.32 0.46 13.48
CA GLY A 68 16.96 0.83 13.12
C GLY A 68 16.57 2.17 13.73
N ASN A 69 16.97 2.45 14.97
CA ASN A 69 16.75 3.76 15.62
C ASN A 69 17.38 4.89 14.81
N GLN A 70 18.64 4.72 14.37
CA GLN A 70 19.34 5.70 13.54
C GLN A 70 18.66 5.88 12.18
N TYR A 71 18.27 4.77 11.53
CA TYR A 71 17.58 4.84 10.25
C TYR A 71 16.28 5.66 10.35
N LEU A 72 15.46 5.42 11.36
CA LEU A 72 14.22 6.18 11.55
C LEU A 72 14.49 7.66 11.85
N ARG A 73 15.48 7.96 12.71
CA ARG A 73 15.89 9.33 13.04
C ARG A 73 16.30 10.13 11.81
N ASP A 74 17.00 9.50 10.87
CA ASP A 74 17.48 10.16 9.66
C ASP A 74 16.39 10.28 8.59
N THR A 75 15.47 9.33 8.51
CA THR A 75 14.52 9.24 7.39
C THR A 75 13.16 9.87 7.65
N ILE A 76 12.64 9.83 8.88
CA ILE A 76 11.37 10.45 9.23
C ILE A 76 11.38 11.96 8.91
N PRO A 77 12.41 12.75 9.28
CA PRO A 77 12.46 14.17 8.93
C PRO A 77 12.45 14.42 7.41
N VAL A 78 13.18 13.60 6.65
CA VAL A 78 13.25 13.71 5.19
C VAL A 78 11.87 13.44 4.56
N PHE A 79 11.14 12.44 5.05
CA PHE A 79 9.77 12.18 4.61
C PHE A 79 8.85 13.36 4.96
N ASN A 80 8.87 13.82 6.20
CA ASN A 80 8.00 14.89 6.66
C ASN A 80 8.26 16.21 5.93
N GLU A 81 9.50 16.49 5.56
CA GLU A 81 9.85 17.62 4.69
C GLU A 81 9.29 17.44 3.27
N ALA A 82 9.48 16.26 2.67
CA ALA A 82 9.05 15.98 1.30
C ALA A 82 7.51 16.01 1.13
N TYR A 83 6.76 15.69 2.19
CA TYR A 83 5.29 15.63 2.19
C TYR A 83 4.62 16.68 3.08
N ALA A 84 5.34 17.77 3.40
CA ALA A 84 4.85 18.83 4.27
C ALA A 84 3.47 19.36 3.84
N GLY A 85 2.56 19.49 4.81
CA GLY A 85 1.17 19.92 4.57
C GLY A 85 0.25 18.86 3.97
N LYS A 86 0.74 17.62 3.77
CA LYS A 86 -0.06 16.48 3.34
C LYS A 86 0.05 15.32 4.33
N TRP A 87 1.27 14.92 4.67
CA TRP A 87 1.52 13.78 5.55
C TRP A 87 2.51 14.15 6.65
N ASN A 88 2.32 13.52 7.81
CA ASN A 88 3.23 13.57 8.95
C ASN A 88 3.48 12.15 9.44
N TRP A 89 4.64 11.58 9.14
CA TRP A 89 5.03 10.27 9.65
C TRP A 89 5.33 10.36 11.14
N VAL A 90 4.54 9.63 11.93
CA VAL A 90 4.69 9.47 13.37
C VAL A 90 4.97 8.01 13.69
N ASN A 91 6.19 7.71 14.16
CA ASN A 91 6.51 6.40 14.68
C ASN A 91 6.08 6.26 16.15
N GLN A 92 5.43 5.16 16.49
CA GLN A 92 5.10 4.75 17.85
C GLN A 92 5.80 3.43 18.15
N PRO A 93 6.98 3.47 18.81
CA PRO A 93 7.75 2.27 19.08
C PRO A 93 6.97 1.26 19.93
N LYS A 94 7.02 -0.02 19.54
CA LYS A 94 6.40 -1.13 20.27
C LYS A 94 7.42 -2.22 20.55
N ALA A 95 7.37 -2.83 21.72
CA ALA A 95 8.20 -4.01 21.98
C ALA A 95 7.82 -5.14 20.99
N TRP A 96 8.82 -5.75 20.34
CA TRP A 96 8.62 -6.76 19.29
C TRP A 96 7.68 -7.89 19.72
N ASP A 97 7.89 -8.42 20.93
CA ASP A 97 7.13 -9.53 21.51
C ASP A 97 5.68 -9.17 21.87
N LYS A 98 5.36 -7.87 21.91
CA LYS A 98 4.03 -7.36 22.30
C LYS A 98 3.25 -6.71 21.16
N MET A 99 3.93 -6.25 20.12
CA MET A 99 3.34 -5.45 19.04
C MET A 99 2.09 -6.10 18.44
N ALA A 100 2.13 -7.40 18.13
CA ALA A 100 0.98 -8.12 17.57
C ALA A 100 -0.19 -8.24 18.56
N ALA A 101 0.10 -8.51 19.84
CA ALA A 101 -0.93 -8.60 20.87
C ALA A 101 -1.59 -7.23 21.14
N GLU A 102 -0.81 -6.15 21.12
CA GLU A 102 -1.31 -4.78 21.24
C GLU A 102 -2.20 -4.40 20.05
N LEU A 103 -1.84 -4.81 18.83
CA LEU A 103 -2.64 -4.56 17.64
C LEU A 103 -4.00 -5.26 17.73
N ILE A 104 -4.00 -6.55 18.11
CA ILE A 104 -5.23 -7.32 18.32
C ILE A 104 -6.11 -6.66 19.37
N ALA A 105 -5.52 -6.23 20.50
CA ALA A 105 -6.25 -5.56 21.56
C ALA A 105 -6.86 -4.23 21.10
N ALA A 106 -6.12 -3.41 20.35
CA ALA A 106 -6.60 -2.16 19.78
C ALA A 106 -7.79 -2.39 18.84
N VAL A 107 -7.67 -3.36 17.93
CA VAL A 107 -8.76 -3.74 17.00
C VAL A 107 -10.00 -4.21 17.77
N GLN A 108 -9.84 -5.09 18.76
CA GLN A 108 -10.96 -5.62 19.56
C GLN A 108 -11.66 -4.53 20.38
N ALA A 109 -10.90 -3.54 20.85
CA ALA A 109 -11.43 -2.39 21.58
C ALA A 109 -12.09 -1.34 20.66
N GLY A 110 -11.95 -1.46 19.34
CA GLY A 110 -12.30 -0.39 18.39
C GLY A 110 -11.47 0.87 18.60
N GLY A 111 -10.25 0.72 19.11
CA GLY A 111 -9.29 1.81 19.32
C GLY A 111 -8.46 2.11 18.07
N ASP A 112 -7.55 3.07 18.22
CA ASP A 112 -6.65 3.48 17.14
C ASP A 112 -5.63 2.37 16.81
N VAL A 113 -5.43 2.15 15.51
CA VAL A 113 -4.47 1.18 14.95
C VAL A 113 -3.49 1.93 14.04
N PRO A 114 -2.25 1.44 13.88
CA PRO A 114 -1.30 2.07 12.96
C PRO A 114 -1.72 1.88 11.50
N ASP A 115 -1.28 2.79 10.64
CA ASP A 115 -1.39 2.64 9.19
C ASP A 115 -0.47 1.55 8.65
N LEU A 116 0.70 1.38 9.28
CA LEU A 116 1.66 0.34 8.96
C LEU A 116 2.26 -0.21 10.25
N PHE A 117 2.34 -1.53 10.36
CA PHE A 117 3.05 -2.18 11.46
C PHE A 117 4.11 -3.16 10.96
N GLU A 118 5.20 -3.27 11.70
CA GLU A 118 6.25 -4.24 11.47
C GLU A 118 5.78 -5.64 11.83
N MET A 119 5.93 -6.59 10.91
CA MET A 119 5.47 -7.96 11.12
C MET A 119 6.58 -8.96 10.85
N GLY A 120 6.87 -9.79 11.84
CA GLY A 120 7.72 -10.97 11.67
C GLY A 120 7.02 -12.09 10.91
N SER A 121 7.78 -12.95 10.24
CA SER A 121 7.24 -14.10 9.51
C SER A 121 6.37 -15.03 10.36
N GLY A 122 6.65 -15.13 11.66
CA GLY A 122 5.85 -15.92 12.62
C GLY A 122 4.47 -15.33 12.94
N ALA A 123 4.21 -14.06 12.60
CA ALA A 123 2.90 -13.44 12.76
C ALA A 123 1.99 -13.64 11.53
N VAL A 124 2.51 -14.23 10.44
CA VAL A 124 1.71 -14.63 9.27
C VAL A 124 1.13 -16.03 9.52
N ILE A 125 -0.20 -16.12 9.66
CA ILE A 125 -0.88 -17.42 9.62
C ILE A 125 -0.84 -17.92 8.18
N GLN A 126 -0.10 -19.00 7.93
CA GLN A 126 -0.15 -19.71 6.65
C GLN A 126 -1.39 -20.61 6.66
N TYR A 127 -2.30 -20.38 5.70
CA TYR A 127 -3.48 -21.21 5.47
C TYR A 127 -3.15 -22.46 4.64
#